data_AF-V4NW62-F1
#
_entry.id   AF-V4NW62-F1
#
_cell.length_a   1.000
_cell.length_b   1.000
_cell.length_c   1.000
_cell.angle_alpha   90.00
_cell.angle_beta   90.00
_cell.angle_gamma   90.00
#
_symmetry.space_group_name_H-M   'P 1'
#
loop_
_entity.id
_entity.type
_entity.pdbx_description
1 polymer ?
#
loop_
_entity_poly.entity_id
_entity_poly.type
_entity_poly.pdbx_seq_one_letter_code
_entity_poly.pdbx_strand_id
1 'polypeptide(L)'
;MNSELEKHCRKEFSDLLNKDKILDKTQLQRFLGSLNYVLDFCPNINRIAKPLHGRLKKNTVPWTKEHTALVQKLKSSAKDVLQKDVKNLASKKIFAGWQAILSIFNFDIEYIKGDSNSVPDFLTREFFQNR
;
A
#
# COMPACT_ATOMS: atom_id res chain seq x y z
N MET A 1 17.08 -11.22 1.23
CA MET A 1 15.62 -11.10 1.07
C MET A 1 14.98 -10.12 2.05
N ASN A 2 15.07 -10.34 3.38
CA ASN A 2 14.41 -9.44 4.34
C ASN A 2 14.93 -8.01 4.34
N SER A 3 16.24 -7.79 4.17
CA SER A 3 16.81 -6.44 4.13
C SER A 3 16.32 -5.61 2.93
N GLU A 4 16.23 -6.19 1.74
CA GLU A 4 15.71 -5.53 0.53
C GLU A 4 14.19 -5.31 0.60
N LEU A 5 13.45 -6.26 1.15
CA LEU A 5 12.02 -6.10 1.37
C LEU A 5 11.73 -4.97 2.38
N GLU A 6 12.49 -4.92 3.48
CA GLU A 6 12.41 -3.84 4.46
C GLU A 6 12.74 -2.48 3.83
N LYS A 7 13.75 -2.40 2.95
CA LYS A 7 14.06 -1.17 2.20
C LYS A 7 12.92 -0.77 1.26
N HIS A 8 12.35 -1.71 0.53
CA HIS A 8 11.23 -1.44 -0.38
C HIS A 8 9.99 -0.95 0.37
N CYS A 9 9.62 -1.63 1.46
CA CYS A 9 8.53 -1.19 2.33
C CYS A 9 8.79 0.23 2.87
N ARG A 10 10.00 0.52 3.36
CA ARG A 10 10.38 1.87 3.83
C ARG A 10 10.26 2.94 2.74
N LYS A 11 10.62 2.62 1.50
CA LYS A 11 10.50 3.54 0.36
C LYS A 11 9.03 3.86 0.06
N GLU A 12 8.20 2.83 -0.09
CA GLU A 12 6.74 3.00 -0.28
C GLU A 12 6.10 3.78 0.88
N PHE A 13 6.57 3.57 2.11
CA PHE A 13 6.12 4.37 3.27
C PHE A 13 6.55 5.84 3.19
N SER A 14 7.78 6.12 2.77
CA SER A 14 8.24 7.49 2.56
C SER A 14 7.36 8.21 1.53
N ASP A 15 7.11 7.54 0.40
CA ASP A 15 6.27 8.08 -0.67
C ASP A 15 4.81 8.30 -0.23
N LEU A 16 4.29 7.44 0.64
CA LEU A 16 2.98 7.62 1.28
C LEU A 16 2.94 8.86 2.18
N LEU A 17 4.01 9.12 2.92
CA LEU A 17 4.11 10.22 3.88
C LEU A 17 4.37 11.58 3.18
N ASN A 18 4.94 11.60 1.98
CA ASN A 18 5.39 12.82 1.31
C ASN A 18 4.28 13.68 0.66
N LYS A 19 3.03 13.20 0.53
CA LYS A 19 1.94 13.95 -0.16
C LYS A 19 0.75 14.28 0.74
N ASP A 20 0.56 15.54 1.09
CA ASP A 20 -0.54 15.99 1.97
C ASP A 20 -1.87 16.27 1.25
N LYS A 21 -1.81 16.43 -0.08
CA LYS A 21 -2.97 16.66 -0.93
C LYS A 21 -3.08 15.54 -1.95
N ILE A 22 -4.21 14.84 -1.96
CA ILE A 22 -4.46 13.73 -2.89
C ILE A 22 -5.64 14.13 -3.78
N LEU A 23 -5.32 14.76 -4.91
CA LEU A 23 -6.34 15.29 -5.82
C LEU A 23 -6.86 14.24 -6.81
N ASP A 24 -6.00 13.31 -7.20
CA ASP A 24 -6.35 12.29 -8.18
C ASP A 24 -7.05 11.10 -7.50
N LYS A 25 -8.11 10.59 -8.15
CA LYS A 25 -8.90 9.46 -7.66
C LYS A 25 -8.04 8.20 -7.54
N THR A 26 -7.15 7.95 -8.49
CA THR A 26 -6.26 6.79 -8.47
C THR A 26 -5.28 6.89 -7.33
N GLN A 27 -4.71 8.07 -7.09
CA GLN A 27 -3.85 8.32 -5.94
C GLN A 27 -4.60 8.11 -4.60
N LEU A 28 -5.87 8.53 -4.50
CA LEU A 28 -6.69 8.33 -3.30
C LEU A 28 -7.00 6.85 -3.07
N GLN A 29 -7.30 6.10 -4.14
CA GLN A 29 -7.50 4.66 -4.05
C GLN A 29 -6.23 3.94 -3.59
N ARG A 30 -5.06 4.29 -4.15
CA ARG A 30 -3.77 3.73 -3.72
C ARG A 30 -3.49 4.04 -2.25
N PHE A 31 -3.71 5.28 -1.82
CA PHE A 31 -3.56 5.67 -0.42
C PHE A 31 -4.47 4.86 0.50
N LEU A 32 -5.77 4.78 0.21
CA LEU A 32 -6.71 4.01 1.03
C LEU A 32 -6.41 2.51 1.02
N GLY A 33 -5.99 1.96 -0.12
CA GLY A 33 -5.54 0.57 -0.22
C GLY A 33 -4.30 0.29 0.63
N SER A 34 -3.36 1.23 0.69
CA SER A 34 -2.16 1.09 1.54
C SER A 34 -2.51 1.04 3.03
N LEU A 35 -3.57 1.74 3.48
CA LEU A 35 -3.99 1.73 4.88
C LEU A 35 -4.42 0.32 5.32
N ASN A 36 -4.93 -0.51 4.41
CA ASN A 36 -5.32 -1.89 4.74
C ASN A 36 -4.17 -2.73 5.28
N TYR A 37 -2.92 -2.46 4.87
CA TYR A 37 -1.76 -3.18 5.39
C TYR A 37 -1.45 -2.83 6.85
N VAL A 38 -1.88 -1.63 7.28
CA VAL A 38 -1.62 -1.03 8.58
C VAL A 38 -2.84 -1.08 9.51
N LEU A 39 -4.01 -1.46 8.99
CA LEU A 39 -5.29 -1.50 9.72
C LEU A 39 -5.24 -2.40 10.96
N ASP A 40 -4.56 -3.54 10.86
CA ASP A 40 -4.44 -4.53 11.94
C ASP A 40 -3.80 -3.95 13.22
N PHE A 41 -3.04 -2.86 13.08
CA PHE A 41 -2.24 -2.25 14.14
C PHE A 41 -2.84 -0.94 14.66
N CYS A 42 -3.80 -0.36 13.94
CA CYS A 42 -4.38 0.95 14.24
C CYS A 42 -5.90 0.85 14.39
N PRO A 43 -6.40 0.53 15.59
CA PRO A 43 -7.82 0.57 15.85
C PRO A 43 -8.34 1.99 15.57
N ASN A 44 -9.46 2.10 14.85
CA ASN A 44 -10.13 3.34 14.43
C ASN A 44 -9.66 4.01 13.14
N ILE A 45 -8.66 3.49 12.40
CA ILE A 45 -8.31 4.06 11.07
C ILE A 45 -9.53 4.07 10.12
N ASN A 46 -10.33 3.00 10.10
CA ASN A 46 -11.52 2.93 9.27
C ASN A 46 -12.52 4.06 9.55
N ARG A 47 -12.64 4.48 10.82
CA ARG A 47 -13.52 5.59 11.21
C ARG A 47 -13.00 6.92 10.67
N ILE A 48 -11.67 7.12 10.72
CA ILE A 48 -11.00 8.33 10.23
C ILE A 48 -10.97 8.37 8.70
N ALA A 49 -10.82 7.22 8.04
CA ALA A 49 -10.78 7.08 6.58
C ALA A 49 -12.17 7.10 5.92
N LYS A 50 -13.26 6.93 6.67
CA LYS A 50 -14.63 6.89 6.14
C LYS A 50 -14.99 8.10 5.25
N PRO A 51 -14.66 9.36 5.61
CA PRO A 51 -14.91 10.51 4.74
C PRO A 51 -14.09 10.44 3.43
N LEU A 52 -12.87 9.91 3.50
CA LEU A 52 -12.00 9.69 2.33
C LEU A 52 -12.53 8.58 1.40
N HIS A 53 -13.18 7.54 1.93
CA HIS A 53 -13.89 6.56 1.09
C HIS A 53 -15.11 7.17 0.40
N GLY A 54 -15.79 8.13 1.05
CA GLY A 54 -16.91 8.87 0.45
C GLY A 54 -16.51 9.63 -0.83
N ARG A 55 -15.27 10.11 -0.88
CA ARG A 55 -14.67 10.80 -2.03
C ARG A 55 -14.48 9.94 -3.29
N LEU A 56 -14.56 8.61 -3.17
CA LEU A 56 -14.43 7.68 -4.31
C LEU A 56 -15.75 7.47 -5.07
N LYS A 57 -16.88 7.94 -4.53
CA LYS A 57 -18.22 7.81 -5.13
C LYS A 57 -18.40 8.73 -6.35
N LYS A 58 -19.53 8.66 -7.05
CA LYS A 58 -19.78 9.48 -8.27
C LYS A 58 -20.08 10.96 -7.97
N ASN A 59 -20.81 11.27 -6.90
CA ASN A 59 -21.15 12.65 -6.50
C ASN A 59 -20.29 13.05 -5.30
N THR A 60 -19.24 13.82 -5.55
CA THR A 60 -18.14 13.98 -4.59
C THR A 60 -18.00 15.42 -4.09
N VAL A 61 -17.85 15.59 -2.77
CA VAL A 61 -17.65 16.89 -2.13
C VAL A 61 -16.22 17.40 -2.35
N PRO A 62 -15.99 18.60 -2.93
CA PRO A 62 -14.64 19.10 -3.25
C PRO A 62 -13.63 18.94 -2.12
N TRP A 63 -12.34 18.76 -2.47
CA TRP A 63 -11.30 18.62 -1.47
C TRP A 63 -11.22 19.85 -0.56
N THR A 64 -11.47 19.65 0.73
CA THR A 64 -11.43 20.70 1.75
C THR A 64 -10.20 20.55 2.66
N LYS A 65 -9.92 21.58 3.48
CA LYS A 65 -8.87 21.54 4.51
C LYS A 65 -9.06 20.39 5.50
N GLU A 66 -10.30 19.98 5.75
CA GLU A 66 -10.63 18.84 6.61
C GLU A 66 -10.07 17.53 6.04
N HIS A 67 -10.16 17.32 4.73
CA HIS A 67 -9.60 16.11 4.09
C HIS A 67 -8.08 16.03 4.25
N THR A 68 -7.38 17.18 4.14
CA THR A 68 -5.94 17.25 4.41
C THR A 68 -5.64 16.93 5.88
N ALA A 69 -6.42 17.46 6.82
CA ALA A 69 -6.25 17.15 8.25
C ALA A 69 -6.48 15.65 8.54
N LEU A 70 -7.45 15.01 7.89
CA LEU A 70 -7.69 13.57 8.01
C LEU A 70 -6.50 12.76 7.47
N VAL A 71 -5.95 13.12 6.31
CA VAL A 71 -4.75 12.47 5.76
C VAL A 71 -3.57 12.63 6.71
N GLN A 72 -3.31 13.82 7.24
CA GLN A 72 -2.23 14.06 8.20
C GLN A 72 -2.41 13.25 9.50
N LYS A 73 -3.65 13.14 10.00
CA LYS A 73 -3.97 12.33 11.18
C LYS A 73 -3.75 10.85 10.94
N LEU A 74 -4.15 10.34 9.77
CA LEU A 74 -3.91 8.95 9.36
C LEU A 74 -2.42 8.66 9.25
N LYS A 75 -1.66 9.57 8.61
CA LYS A 75 -0.19 9.46 8.52
C LYS A 75 0.47 9.43 9.89
N SER A 76 0.07 10.31 10.79
CA SER A 76 0.62 10.38 12.15
C SER A 76 0.34 9.09 12.92
N SER A 77 -0.88 8.58 12.82
CA SER A 77 -1.27 7.31 13.48
C SER A 77 -0.52 6.12 12.90
N ALA A 78 -0.34 6.09 11.58
CA ALA A 78 0.41 5.03 10.91
C ALA A 78 1.92 5.12 11.17
N LYS A 79 2.50 6.32 11.33
CA LYS A 79 3.95 6.51 11.52
C LYS A 79 4.49 5.70 12.70
N ASP A 80 3.78 5.70 13.83
CA ASP A 80 4.22 5.00 15.04
C ASP A 80 4.19 3.48 14.88
N VAL A 81 3.15 2.95 14.20
CA VAL A 81 3.07 1.53 13.87
C VAL A 81 4.16 1.14 12.89
N LEU A 82 4.32 1.91 11.82
CA LEU A 82 5.25 1.60 10.75
C LEU A 82 6.71 1.67 11.23
N GLN A 83 7.02 2.51 12.21
CA GLN A 83 8.36 2.53 12.81
C GLN A 83 8.62 1.34 13.73
N LYS A 84 7.60 0.84 14.45
CA LYS A 84 7.74 -0.27 15.41
C LYS A 84 7.61 -1.66 14.78
N ASP A 85 6.81 -1.78 13.72
CA ASP A 85 6.33 -3.06 13.19
C ASP A 85 6.73 -3.37 11.74
N VAL A 86 7.69 -2.67 11.12
CA VAL A 86 8.21 -3.06 9.77
C VAL A 86 8.65 -4.54 9.75
N LYS A 87 9.26 -5.03 10.83
CA LYS A 87 9.65 -6.44 10.97
C LYS A 87 8.44 -7.37 11.09
N ASN A 88 7.38 -6.95 11.79
CA ASN A 88 6.13 -7.72 11.94
C ASN A 88 5.30 -7.74 10.63
N LEU A 89 5.34 -6.66 9.84
CA LEU A 89 4.69 -6.61 8.53
C LEU A 89 5.36 -7.55 7.52
N ALA A 90 6.71 -7.55 7.48
CA ALA A 90 7.48 -8.51 6.70
C ALA A 90 7.27 -9.96 7.19
N SER A 91 6.83 -10.15 8.44
CA SER A 91 6.56 -11.46 9.04
C SER A 91 5.10 -11.92 8.92
N LYS A 92 4.22 -11.23 8.16
CA LYS A 92 2.83 -11.70 7.95
C LYS A 92 2.84 -13.14 7.38
N LYS A 93 1.97 -14.00 7.91
CA LYS A 93 1.94 -15.47 7.63
C LYS A 93 2.05 -15.86 6.15
N ILE A 94 1.45 -15.08 5.25
CA ILE A 94 1.50 -15.32 3.81
C ILE A 94 2.95 -15.20 3.31
N PHE A 95 3.68 -14.17 3.76
CA PHE A 95 5.06 -13.95 3.35
C PHE A 95 6.00 -15.00 3.90
N ALA A 96 5.83 -15.45 5.14
CA ALA A 96 6.69 -16.48 5.73
C ALA A 96 6.69 -17.80 4.93
N GLY A 97 5.51 -18.22 4.43
CA GLY A 97 5.39 -19.42 3.59
C GLY A 97 6.12 -19.26 2.25
N TRP A 98 5.90 -18.13 1.57
CA TRP A 98 6.62 -17.82 0.33
C TRP A 98 8.13 -17.60 0.56
N GLN A 99 8.52 -17.03 1.69
CA GLN A 99 9.93 -16.82 2.05
C GLN A 99 10.67 -18.15 2.18
N ALA A 100 10.04 -19.15 2.81
CA ALA A 100 10.60 -20.50 2.90
C ALA A 100 10.76 -21.14 1.52
N ILE A 101 9.72 -21.07 0.68
CA ILE A 101 9.75 -21.64 -0.68
C ILE A 101 10.80 -20.93 -1.54
N LEU A 102 10.87 -19.61 -1.50
CA LEU A 102 11.77 -18.84 -2.33
C LEU A 102 13.23 -18.98 -1.87
N SER A 103 13.49 -19.21 -0.58
CA SER A 103 14.86 -19.34 -0.05
C SER A 103 15.71 -20.44 -0.68
N ILE A 104 15.09 -21.41 -1.36
CA ILE A 104 15.80 -22.48 -2.06
C ILE A 104 16.43 -22.03 -3.37
N PHE A 105 15.99 -20.88 -3.91
CA PHE A 105 16.47 -20.35 -5.18
C PHE A 105 17.52 -19.26 -4.95
N ASN A 106 18.51 -19.21 -5.84
CA ASN A 106 19.42 -18.07 -5.91
C ASN A 106 18.88 -17.07 -6.94
N PHE A 107 18.38 -15.93 -6.47
CA PHE A 107 17.80 -14.90 -7.33
C PHE A 107 18.03 -13.51 -6.74
N ASP A 108 18.02 -12.53 -7.65
CA ASP A 108 18.02 -11.10 -7.31
C ASP A 108 16.63 -10.52 -7.51
N ILE A 109 16.27 -9.52 -6.68
CA ILE A 109 14.98 -8.84 -6.76
C ILE A 109 15.18 -7.53 -7.52
N GLU A 110 14.56 -7.42 -8.69
CA GLU A 110 14.59 -6.22 -9.52
C GLU A 110 13.18 -5.65 -9.72
N TYR A 111 13.06 -4.32 -9.66
CA TYR A 111 11.80 -3.64 -9.99
C TYR A 111 11.65 -3.54 -11.51
N ILE A 112 10.62 -4.17 -12.06
CA ILE A 112 10.26 -4.07 -13.46
C ILE A 112 9.13 -3.03 -13.63
N LYS A 113 9.38 -2.01 -14.45
CA LYS A 113 8.38 -0.98 -14.76
C LYS A 113 7.26 -1.57 -15.62
N GLY A 114 6.03 -1.07 -15.46
CA GLY A 114 4.84 -1.55 -16.16
C GLY A 114 4.98 -1.64 -17.68
N ASP A 115 5.65 -0.67 -18.32
CA ASP A 115 5.86 -0.66 -19.77
C ASP A 115 6.69 -1.86 -20.27
N SER A 116 7.53 -2.43 -19.39
CA SER A 116 8.35 -3.62 -19.65
C SER A 116 7.72 -4.91 -19.09
N ASN A 117 6.56 -4.82 -18.44
CA ASN A 117 5.86 -5.93 -17.82
C ASN A 117 4.74 -6.50 -18.72
N SER A 118 4.83 -6.30 -20.04
CA SER A 118 3.75 -6.62 -20.98
C SER A 118 3.36 -8.10 -20.99
N VAL A 119 4.35 -9.01 -20.95
CA VAL A 119 4.11 -10.46 -21.00
C VAL A 119 3.46 -10.97 -19.70
N PRO A 120 4.00 -10.71 -18.50
CA PRO A 120 3.30 -11.10 -17.27
C PRO A 120 1.93 -10.46 -17.10
N ASP A 121 1.76 -9.19 -17.52
CA ASP A 121 0.47 -8.49 -17.44
C ASP A 121 -0.59 -9.14 -18.35
N PHE A 122 -0.23 -9.48 -19.59
CA PHE A 122 -1.10 -10.21 -20.52
C PHE A 122 -1.53 -11.57 -19.96
N LEU A 123 -0.58 -12.36 -19.44
CA LEU A 123 -0.89 -13.67 -18.87
C LEU A 123 -1.86 -13.55 -17.68
N THR A 124 -1.65 -12.56 -16.81
CA THR A 124 -2.48 -12.39 -15.61
C THR A 124 -3.89 -11.88 -15.92
N ARG A 125 -4.03 -10.99 -16.90
CA ARG A 125 -5.30 -10.31 -17.18
C ARG A 125 -6.16 -10.98 -18.24
N GLU A 126 -5.55 -11.47 -19.32
CA GLU A 126 -6.30 -11.94 -20.49
C GLU A 126 -6.34 -13.46 -20.58
N PHE A 127 -5.25 -14.13 -20.23
CA PHE A 127 -5.14 -15.57 -20.42
C PHE A 127 -5.90 -16.38 -19.37
N PHE A 128 -5.86 -15.98 -18.10
CA PHE A 128 -6.53 -16.69 -17.01
C PHE A 128 -7.98 -16.26 -16.72
N GLN A 129 -8.47 -15.19 -17.35
CA GLN A 129 -9.87 -14.73 -17.18
C GLN A 129 -10.84 -15.32 -18.21
N ASN A 130 -10.34 -15.85 -19.33
CA ASN A 130 -11.13 -16.46 -20.39
C ASN A 130 -11.32 -17.99 -20.22
N ARG A 131 -11.43 -18.47 -18.98
CA ARG A 131 -11.71 -19.88 -18.67
C ARG A 131 -13.01 -20.02 -17.90
#